data_AF-A0AAV8WW76-F1
#
_entry.id   AF-A0AAV8WW76-F1
#
_cell.length_a   1.000
_cell.length_b   1.000
_cell.length_c   1.000
_cell.angle_alpha   90.00
_cell.angle_beta   90.00
_cell.angle_gamma   90.00
#
_symmetry.space_group_name_H-M   'P 1'
#
loop_
_entity.id
_entity.type
_entity.pdbx_description
1 polymer ?
#
loop_
_entity_poly.entity_id
_entity_poly.type
_entity_poly.pdbx_seq_one_letter_code
_entity_poly.pdbx_strand_id
1 'polypeptide(L)' 'MYLYFFTVEFGLAKQDGELKIYGAGLLSSVAELKHAISSPDKVKRFDPDITCMQECIITDYQLGYWYTDSFEEAKEKMR' A
#
# COMPACT_ATOMS: atom_id res chain seq x y z
N MET A 1 -5.21 12.78 4.87
CA MET A 1 -3.75 12.66 4.99
C MET A 1 -3.32 11.19 5.05
N TYR A 2 -3.87 10.38 5.96
CA TYR A 2 -3.50 8.97 6.13
C TYR A 2 -3.72 8.08 4.90
N LEU A 3 -4.87 8.23 4.22
CA LEU A 3 -5.18 7.46 3.01
C LEU A 3 -4.17 7.70 1.88
N TYR A 4 -3.79 8.96 1.66
CA TYR A 4 -2.80 9.33 0.64
C TYR A 4 -1.45 8.66 0.88
N PHE A 5 -1.03 8.54 2.14
CA PHE A 5 0.22 7.87 2.50
C PHE A 5 0.18 6.38 2.15
N PHE A 6 -0.89 5.68 2.53
CA PHE A 6 -0.99 4.23 2.28
C PHE A 6 -1.23 3.86 0.81
N THR A 7 -1.57 4.81 -0.04
CA THR A 7 -1.70 4.60 -1.48
C THR A 7 -0.57 5.21 -2.29
N VAL A 8 -0.26 6.50 -2.13
CA VAL A 8 0.74 7.16 -2.99
C VAL A 8 2.16 6.87 -2.50
N GLU A 9 2.39 6.81 -1.19
CA GLU A 9 3.71 6.50 -0.64
C GLU A 9 3.94 4.98 -0.53
N PHE A 10 2.92 4.21 -0.13
CA PHE A 10 3.05 2.77 0.14
C PHE A 10 2.04 1.87 -0.57
N GLY A 11 1.41 2.36 -1.65
CA GLY A 11 0.39 1.60 -2.36
C GLY A 11 0.93 0.54 -3.33
N LEU A 12 0.11 -0.48 -3.46
CA LEU A 12 0.29 -1.61 -4.36
C LEU A 12 -0.82 -1.62 -5.41
N ALA A 13 -0.52 -2.05 -6.63
CA ALA A 13 -1.50 -2.26 -7.69
C ALA A 13 -1.50 -3.73 -8.08
N LYS A 14 -2.67 -4.34 -8.21
CA LYS A 14 -2.78 -5.71 -8.74
C LYS A 14 -3.18 -5.66 -10.19
N GLN A 15 -2.27 -6.06 -11.08
CA GLN A 15 -2.50 -6.08 -12.52
C GLN A 15 -2.25 -7.48 -13.07
N ASP A 16 -3.21 -8.03 -13.82
CA ASP A 16 -3.10 -9.37 -14.43
C ASP A 16 -2.81 -10.50 -13.41
N GLY A 17 -3.26 -10.31 -12.16
CA GLY A 17 -3.00 -11.25 -11.06
C GLY A 17 -1.65 -11.05 -10.36
N GLU A 18 -0.78 -10.19 -10.89
CA GLU A 18 0.51 -9.85 -10.29
C GLU A 18 0.40 -8.59 -9.42
N LEU A 19 1.01 -8.64 -8.23
CA LEU A 19 1.17 -7.49 -7.36
C LEU A 19 2.35 -6.64 -7.85
N LYS A 20 2.04 -5.45 -8.34
CA LYS A 20 2.97 -4.40 -8.73
C LYS A 20 3.00 -3.31 -7.66
N ILE A 21 4.15 -2.68 -7.53
CA ILE A 21 4.39 -1.68 -6.50
C ILE A 21 4.53 -0.34 -7.19
N TYR A 22 3.80 0.66 -6.72
CA TYR A 22 3.88 2.01 -7.25
C TYR A 22 4.11 3.07 -6.19
N GLY A 23 4.03 2.70 -4.90
CA GLY A 23 4.31 3.61 -3.80
C GLY A 23 5.73 4.17 -3.87
N ALA A 24 5.86 5.49 -3.78
CA ALA A 24 7.16 6.17 -3.82
C ALA A 24 8.09 5.73 -2.68
N GLY A 25 7.56 5.53 -1.47
CA GLY A 25 8.27 5.02 -0.31
C GLY A 25 8.82 3.62 -0.54
N LEU A 26 8.00 2.71 -1.06
CA LEU A 26 8.42 1.34 -1.39
C LEU A 26 9.47 1.29 -2.51
N LEU A 27 9.34 2.14 -3.53
CA LEU A 27 10.32 2.23 -4.61
C LEU A 27 11.64 2.84 -4.14
N SER A 28 11.60 3.73 -3.15
CA SER A 28 12.80 4.31 -2.54
C SER A 28 13.54 3.34 -1.61
N SER A 29 12.85 2.29 -1.11
CA SER A 29 13.40 1.32 -0.16
C SER A 29 13.22 -0.12 -0.63
N VAL A 30 14.27 -0.66 -1.26
CA VAL A 30 14.30 -2.07 -1.71
C VAL A 30 14.13 -3.05 -0.54
N ALA A 31 14.61 -2.70 0.66
CA ALA A 31 14.46 -3.54 1.85
C ALA A 31 12.97 -3.68 2.24
N GLU A 32 12.23 -2.58 2.20
CA GLU A 32 10.81 -2.56 2.53
C GLU A 32 9.95 -3.22 1.45
N LEU A 33 10.31 -3.01 0.18
CA LEU A 33 9.73 -3.73 -0.94
C LEU A 33 9.86 -5.25 -0.77
N LYS A 34 11.05 -5.75 -0.40
CA LYS A 34 11.24 -7.17 -0.10
C LYS A 34 10.42 -7.61 1.11
N HIS A 35 10.28 -6.78 2.14
CA HIS A 35 9.45 -7.09 3.31
C HIS A 35 7.97 -7.24 2.93
N ALA A 36 7.44 -6.34 2.11
CA ALA A 36 6.07 -6.37 1.60
C ALA A 36 5.78 -7.63 0.77
N ILE A 37 6.70 -7.99 -0.13
CA ILE A 37 6.57 -9.21 -0.96
C ILE A 37 6.73 -10.49 -0.12
N SER A 38 7.62 -10.47 0.88
CA SER A 38 7.87 -11.62 1.75
C SER A 38 6.77 -11.85 2.79
N SER A 39 5.89 -10.86 3.01
CA SER A 39 4.82 -10.90 4.02
C SER A 39 3.44 -10.79 3.34
N PRO A 40 3.01 -11.78 2.55
CA PRO A 40 1.72 -11.73 1.85
C PRO A 40 0.53 -11.60 2.82
N ASP A 41 0.65 -12.09 4.05
CA ASP A 41 -0.38 -11.96 5.11
C ASP A 41 -0.65 -10.50 5.52
N LYS A 42 0.33 -9.61 5.30
CA LYS A 42 0.22 -8.18 5.57
C LYS A 42 -0.37 -7.41 4.38
N VAL A 43 -0.42 -8.02 3.20
CA VAL A 43 -0.94 -7.41 1.97
C VAL A 43 -2.44 -7.64 1.90
N LYS A 44 -3.23 -6.57 2.01
CA LYS A 44 -4.69 -6.61 2.00
C LYS A 44 -5.25 -5.71 0.91
N ARG A 45 -6.52 -5.91 0.57
CA ARG A 45 -7.20 -5.01 -0.37
C ARG A 45 -7.40 -3.64 0.30
N PHE A 46 -7.20 -2.56 -0.46
CA PHE A 46 -7.42 -1.22 0.03
C PHE A 46 -8.87 -1.00 0.45
N ASP A 47 -9.03 -0.60 1.70
CA ASP A 47 -10.29 -0.34 2.35
C ASP A 47 -10.15 0.96 3.16
N PRO A 48 -10.83 2.04 2.80
CA PRO A 48 -10.62 3.34 3.43
C PRO A 48 -10.99 3.35 4.91
N ASP A 49 -12.00 2.60 5.32
CA ASP A 49 -12.43 2.50 6.72
C ASP A 49 -11.35 1.85 7.59
N ILE A 50 -10.72 0.79 7.09
CA ILE A 50 -9.62 0.09 7.80
C ILE A 50 -8.32 0.90 7.72
N THR A 51 -8.00 1.45 6.55
CA THR A 51 -6.73 2.13 6.30
C THR A 51 -6.64 3.44 7.07
N CYS A 52 -7.76 4.14 7.27
CA CYS A 52 -7.80 5.36 8.07
C CYS A 52 -7.53 5.11 9.56
N MET A 53 -7.84 3.91 10.07
CA MET A 53 -7.54 3.52 11.45
C MET A 53 -6.10 3.06 11.65
N GLN A 54 -5.34 2.88 10.57
CA GLN A 54 -4.03 2.24 10.65
C GLN A 54 -2.91 3.23 10.96
N GLU A 55 -2.01 2.79 11.83
CA GLU A 55 -0.92 3.62 12.30
C GLU A 55 0.12 3.81 11.21
N CYS A 56 0.46 5.07 10.94
CA CYS A 56 1.48 5.46 9.98
C CYS A 56 2.85 5.33 10.65
N ILE A 57 3.62 4.33 10.25
CA ILE A 57 4.97 4.11 10.76
C ILE A 57 5.96 4.61 9.71
N ILE A 58 6.79 5.59 10.07
CA ILE A 58 7.83 6.17 9.20
C ILE A 58 9.25 5.74 9.60
N THR A 59 9.42 5.18 10.79
CA THR A 59 10.73 4.81 11.36
C THR A 59 11.07 3.33 11.18
N ASP A 60 10.08 2.51 10.82
CA ASP A 60 10.15 1.06 10.76
C ASP A 60 9.28 0.53 9.61
N TYR A 61 9.35 -0.77 9.32
CA TYR A 61 8.56 -1.40 8.25
C TYR A 61 7.06 -1.28 8.51
N GLN A 62 6.28 -1.03 7.45
CA GLN A 62 4.82 -1.00 7.58
C GLN A 62 4.24 -2.31 8.13
N LEU A 63 3.23 -2.16 8.99
CA LEU A 63 2.50 -3.29 9.58
C LEU A 63 1.49 -3.92 8.60
N GLY A 64 1.06 -3.17 7.59
CA GLY A 64 0.15 -3.61 6.55
C GLY A 64 0.43 -2.87 5.25
N TYR A 65 0.11 -3.52 4.13
CA TYR A 65 0.18 -2.92 2.80
C TYR A 65 -1.16 -3.09 2.10
N TRP A 66 -1.56 -2.10 1.32
CA TRP A 66 -2.86 -2.11 0.65
C TRP A 66 -2.71 -2.07 -0.85
N TYR A 67 -3.42 -2.97 -1.52
CA TYR A 67 -3.46 -3.01 -2.98
C TYR A 67 -4.84 -2.63 -3.53
N THR A 68 -4.83 -1.98 -4.69
CA THR A 68 -6.02 -1.72 -5.52
C THR A 68 -5.88 -2.40 -6.87
N ASP A 69 -6.98 -2.65 -7.56
CA ASP A 69 -6.95 -3.20 -8.92
C ASP A 69 -6.53 -2.12 -9.94
N SER A 70 -6.75 -0.83 -9.62
CA SER A 70 -6.27 0.29 -10.44
C SER A 70 -5.98 1.56 -9.62
N PHE A 71 -5.26 2.50 -10.23
CA PHE A 71 -5.07 3.85 -9.67
C PHE A 71 -6.39 4.63 -9.58
N GLU A 72 -7.29 4.42 -10.55
CA GLU A 72 -8.61 5.04 -10.54
C GLU A 72 -9.43 4.56 -9.35
N GLU A 73 -9.43 3.26 -9.04
CA GLU A 73 -10.12 2.72 -7.86
C GLU A 73 -9.56 3.34 -6.57
N ALA A 74 -8.24 3.46 -6.44
CA ALA A 74 -7.62 4.10 -5.28
C ALA A 74 -8.10 5.55 -5.13
N LYS A 75 -8.13 6.30 -6.24
CA LYS A 75 -8.56 7.70 -6.28
C LYS A 75 -10.05 7.86 -5.98
N GLU A 76 -10.87 6.94 -6.46
CA GLU A 76 -12.32 6.94 -6.24
C GLU A 76 -12.66 6.61 -4.79
N LYS A 77 -11.97 5.62 -4.19
CA LYS A 77 -12.11 5.28 -2.77
C LYS A 77 -11.53 6.32 -1.80
N MET A 78 -10.72 7.26 -2.30
CA MET A 78 -10.22 8.41 -1.53
C MET A 78 -11.14 9.63 -1.58
N ARG A 79 -12.16 9.62 -2.45
CA ARG A 79 -13.05 10.75 -2.69
C ARG A 79 -14.17 10.80 -1.65
#